data_AF-A0A0F6A1V1-F1
#
_entry.id   AF-A0A0F6A1V1-F1
#
_cell.length_a   1.000
_cell.length_b   1.000
_cell.length_c   1.000
_cell.angle_alpha   90.00
_cell.angle_beta   90.00
_cell.angle_gamma   90.00
#
_symmetry.space_group_name_H-M   'P 1'
#
loop_
_entity.id
_entity.type
_entity.pdbx_description
1 polymer ?
#
loop_
_entity_poly.entity_id
_entity_poly.type
_entity_poly.pdbx_seq_one_letter_code
_entity_poly.pdbx_strand_id
1 'polypeptide(L)'
;MLSRLFSILAISLLCVFSFASAQAAEACESVEKDGWQVVEQSCKVGAGLWSKRPIKNEGRFWVQCGVVSQLPKPWFKKEVEAVLMQDKLVFRQEGNQYRCLVGPFERYSEAEIVKDVMKQRKVFASAFIRDISQPEKATKLSQSSKPKKTAVVKASKPAKTERRYIDVGSLKSPKPELNEPRYSAKQNVWWRATLREANQACRQDGMKLVSESTLKTLSSTPDWKSTYPSRLPYWVAEMRAFDVVMGLSMPLSLESALLVLCEPQ
;
A
#
# COMPACT_ATOMS: atom_id res chain seq x y z
N MET A 1 26.40 -20.03 -79.12
CA MET A 1 25.01 -19.75 -78.73
C MET A 1 24.69 -20.65 -77.53
N LEU A 2 25.21 -20.36 -76.34
CA LEU A 2 24.69 -19.39 -75.36
C LEU A 2 23.17 -19.49 -75.14
N SER A 3 22.83 -20.29 -74.12
CA SER A 3 22.04 -19.94 -72.93
C SER A 3 20.78 -19.09 -73.12
N ARG A 4 19.71 -19.56 -72.45
CA ARG A 4 18.59 -18.85 -71.79
C ARG A 4 17.29 -19.53 -72.22
N LEU A 5 16.28 -19.75 -71.41
CA LEU A 5 15.88 -19.42 -70.03
C LEU A 5 14.49 -20.08 -69.96
N PHE A 6 14.10 -20.78 -68.90
CA PHE A 6 12.78 -20.53 -68.30
C PHE A 6 12.81 -21.04 -66.87
N SER A 7 12.86 -20.07 -65.99
CA SER A 7 13.01 -20.17 -64.55
C SER A 7 11.92 -21.05 -63.94
N ILE A 8 12.36 -21.99 -63.11
CA ILE A 8 11.52 -22.64 -62.11
C ILE A 8 11.10 -21.54 -61.13
N LEU A 9 9.84 -21.12 -61.20
CA LEU A 9 9.23 -20.22 -60.23
C LEU A 9 9.02 -21.01 -58.94
N ALA A 10 10.07 -21.14 -58.14
CA ALA A 10 9.97 -21.63 -56.77
C ALA A 10 9.24 -20.55 -55.95
N ILE A 11 7.92 -20.71 -55.79
CA ILE A 11 7.13 -19.94 -54.84
C ILE A 11 7.57 -20.39 -53.45
N SER A 12 8.59 -19.73 -52.93
CA SER A 12 8.99 -19.77 -51.53
C SER A 12 7.88 -19.12 -50.70
N LEU A 13 6.96 -19.97 -50.23
CA LEU A 13 5.97 -19.62 -49.23
C LEU A 13 6.71 -19.34 -47.91
N LEU A 14 7.20 -18.11 -47.77
CA LEU A 14 7.61 -17.53 -46.51
C LEU A 14 6.39 -17.49 -45.59
N CYS A 15 6.16 -18.57 -44.86
CA CYS A 15 5.36 -18.54 -43.65
C CYS A 15 6.06 -17.56 -42.71
N VAL A 16 5.62 -16.30 -42.75
CA VAL A 16 5.76 -15.34 -41.68
C VAL A 16 5.13 -15.99 -40.44
N PHE A 17 5.96 -16.69 -39.67
CA PHE A 17 5.67 -16.98 -38.28
C PHE A 17 5.59 -15.62 -37.59
N SER A 18 4.38 -15.06 -37.61
CA SER A 18 3.99 -14.08 -36.62
C SER A 18 4.07 -14.81 -35.30
N PHE A 19 5.21 -14.68 -34.62
CA PHE A 19 5.25 -14.83 -33.18
C PHE A 19 4.37 -13.69 -32.64
N ALA A 20 3.06 -13.93 -32.64
CA ALA A 20 2.15 -13.19 -31.79
C ALA A 20 2.65 -13.52 -30.38
N SER A 21 3.39 -12.59 -29.81
CA SER A 21 3.73 -12.58 -28.40
C SER A 21 2.40 -12.59 -27.65
N ALA A 22 1.94 -13.78 -27.27
CA ALA A 22 0.84 -13.96 -26.34
C ALA A 22 1.34 -13.56 -24.94
N GLN A 23 1.61 -12.28 -24.76
CA GLN A 23 1.64 -11.61 -23.46
C GLN A 23 0.33 -10.84 -23.33
N ALA A 24 -0.77 -11.58 -23.30
CA ALA A 24 -2.07 -11.08 -22.90
C ALA A 24 -2.50 -11.86 -21.65
N ALA A 25 -1.72 -11.74 -20.58
CA ALA A 25 -2.12 -12.16 -19.26
C ALA A 25 -2.55 -10.92 -18.45
N GLU A 26 -3.87 -10.74 -18.32
CA GLU A 26 -4.51 -10.16 -17.13
C GLU A 26 -4.30 -8.66 -16.83
N ALA A 27 -4.23 -7.80 -17.85
CA ALA A 27 -4.49 -6.37 -17.68
C ALA A 27 -5.96 -6.09 -18.07
N CYS A 28 -6.74 -5.52 -17.14
CA CYS A 28 -8.09 -5.07 -17.47
C CYS A 28 -7.99 -3.85 -18.38
N GLU A 29 -8.54 -3.94 -19.59
CA GLU A 29 -8.64 -2.81 -20.50
C GLU A 29 -9.62 -1.78 -19.93
N SER A 30 -9.20 -0.52 -19.88
CA SER A 30 -10.00 0.59 -19.39
C SER A 30 -10.40 1.54 -20.51
N VAL A 31 -11.63 2.05 -20.41
CA VAL A 31 -12.18 3.07 -21.31
C VAL A 31 -12.46 4.32 -20.48
N GLU A 32 -12.11 5.49 -21.00
CA GLU A 32 -12.43 6.74 -20.33
C GLU A 32 -13.93 7.08 -20.49
N LYS A 33 -14.60 7.34 -19.38
CA LYS A 33 -16.00 7.79 -19.34
C LYS A 33 -16.19 8.83 -18.23
N ASP A 34 -16.75 9.98 -18.58
CA ASP A 34 -16.99 11.10 -17.66
C ASP A 34 -15.75 11.51 -16.84
N GLY A 35 -14.55 11.39 -17.45
CA GLY A 35 -13.26 11.68 -16.82
C GLY A 35 -12.71 10.60 -15.88
N TRP A 36 -13.28 9.38 -15.91
CA TRP A 36 -12.85 8.22 -15.13
C TRP A 36 -12.46 7.04 -16.01
N GLN A 37 -11.48 6.27 -15.56
CA GLN A 37 -11.14 4.98 -16.17
C GLN A 37 -12.16 3.93 -15.75
N VAL A 38 -12.85 3.32 -16.72
CA VAL A 38 -13.90 2.33 -16.49
C VAL A 38 -13.49 1.00 -17.11
N VAL A 39 -13.59 -0.08 -16.33
CA VAL A 39 -13.34 -1.45 -16.79
C VAL A 39 -14.65 -2.24 -16.82
N GLU A 40 -14.72 -3.23 -17.71
CA GLU A 40 -15.91 -4.08 -17.84
C GLU A 40 -16.10 -5.04 -16.66
N GLN A 41 -17.31 -5.57 -16.52
CA GLN A 41 -17.64 -6.59 -15.52
C GLN A 41 -16.77 -7.86 -15.66
N SER A 42 -16.28 -8.17 -16.86
CA SER A 42 -15.37 -9.28 -17.13
C SER A 42 -14.01 -9.13 -16.41
N CYS A 43 -13.60 -7.91 -16.05
CA CYS A 43 -12.39 -7.65 -15.27
C CYS A 43 -12.46 -8.36 -13.92
N LYS A 44 -11.53 -9.29 -13.66
CA LYS A 44 -11.48 -10.05 -12.41
C LYS A 44 -11.01 -9.18 -11.26
N VAL A 45 -11.80 -9.11 -10.19
CA VAL A 45 -11.44 -8.33 -8.99
C VAL A 45 -11.35 -9.17 -7.73
N GLY A 46 -11.77 -10.44 -7.80
CA GLY A 46 -11.53 -11.42 -6.74
C GLY A 46 -12.40 -11.24 -5.50
N ALA A 47 -12.25 -12.12 -4.52
CA ALA A 47 -13.03 -12.08 -3.29
C ALA A 47 -12.54 -11.00 -2.32
N GLY A 48 -13.44 -10.40 -1.55
CA GLY A 48 -13.06 -9.54 -0.43
C GLY A 48 -12.40 -10.33 0.69
N LEU A 49 -11.43 -9.70 1.36
CA LEU A 49 -10.67 -10.35 2.43
C LEU A 49 -11.21 -10.04 3.83
N TRP A 50 -12.02 -8.99 4.02
CA TRP A 50 -12.74 -8.63 5.27
C TRP A 50 -12.05 -9.10 6.58
N SER A 51 -10.94 -8.44 6.93
CA SER A 51 -10.13 -8.73 8.14
C SER A 51 -9.38 -10.07 8.16
N LYS A 52 -9.46 -10.88 7.11
CA LYS A 52 -8.62 -12.07 6.91
C LYS A 52 -7.37 -11.67 6.13
N ARG A 53 -6.19 -11.91 6.70
CA ARG A 53 -4.92 -11.70 5.99
C ARG A 53 -4.63 -12.88 5.07
N PRO A 54 -4.15 -12.66 3.84
CA PRO A 54 -3.70 -13.73 2.98
C PRO A 54 -2.44 -14.36 3.57
N ILE A 55 -2.24 -15.65 3.29
CA ILE A 55 -1.09 -16.42 3.79
C ILE A 55 0.22 -15.91 3.14
N LYS A 56 0.15 -15.52 1.86
CA LYS A 56 1.28 -14.99 1.09
C LYS A 56 1.11 -13.49 0.89
N ASN A 57 2.23 -12.77 0.86
CA ASN A 57 2.20 -11.34 0.60
C ASN A 57 2.09 -11.05 -0.90
N GLU A 58 2.59 -11.94 -1.75
CA GLU A 58 2.57 -11.81 -3.21
C GLU A 58 1.20 -12.21 -3.77
N GLY A 59 0.73 -11.48 -4.78
CA GLY A 59 -0.54 -11.75 -5.44
C GLY A 59 -1.02 -10.57 -6.28
N ARG A 60 -2.32 -10.53 -6.55
CA ARG A 60 -2.95 -9.39 -7.21
C ARG A 60 -4.12 -8.94 -6.36
N PHE A 61 -3.99 -7.74 -5.80
CA PHE A 61 -4.91 -7.22 -4.79
C PHE A 61 -5.54 -5.91 -5.26
N TRP A 62 -6.86 -5.80 -5.12
CA TRP A 62 -7.57 -4.55 -5.34
C TRP A 62 -7.97 -3.94 -4.00
N VAL A 63 -7.88 -2.62 -3.86
CA VAL A 63 -8.58 -1.92 -2.78
C VAL A 63 -9.92 -1.45 -3.31
N GLN A 64 -11.01 -2.03 -2.81
CA GLN A 64 -12.34 -1.53 -3.12
C GLN A 64 -12.66 -0.33 -2.23
N CYS A 65 -12.85 0.83 -2.85
CA CYS A 65 -13.17 2.08 -2.16
C CYS A 65 -14.67 2.33 -1.96
N GLY A 66 -15.53 1.65 -2.71
CA GLY A 66 -16.98 1.79 -2.59
C GLY A 66 -17.74 1.20 -3.78
N VAL A 67 -19.06 1.36 -3.75
CA VAL A 67 -19.96 1.09 -4.88
C VAL A 67 -20.91 2.28 -5.00
N VAL A 68 -21.03 2.82 -6.21
CA VAL A 68 -21.85 4.00 -6.51
C VAL A 68 -22.78 3.69 -7.68
N SER A 69 -23.96 4.32 -7.73
CA SER A 69 -24.92 4.14 -8.83
C SER A 69 -24.58 4.98 -10.07
N GLN A 70 -23.69 5.96 -9.92
CA GLN A 70 -23.26 6.87 -10.98
C GLN A 70 -21.79 7.22 -10.76
N LEU A 71 -21.07 7.48 -11.86
CA LEU A 71 -19.69 7.93 -11.78
C LEU A 71 -19.62 9.26 -11.00
N PRO A 72 -18.66 9.42 -10.06
CA PRO A 72 -18.58 10.63 -9.24
C PRO A 72 -18.29 11.89 -10.05
N LYS A 73 -18.76 13.04 -9.57
CA LYS A 73 -18.44 14.34 -10.17
C LYS A 73 -16.97 14.71 -9.94
N PRO A 74 -16.40 15.66 -10.71
CA PRO A 74 -14.98 16.04 -10.61
C PRO A 74 -14.49 16.47 -9.22
N TRP A 75 -15.36 16.93 -8.31
CA TRP A 75 -14.95 17.25 -6.94
C TRP A 75 -14.41 16.02 -6.18
N PHE A 76 -14.90 14.83 -6.51
CA PHE A 76 -14.45 13.57 -5.93
C PHE A 76 -13.00 13.24 -6.32
N LYS A 77 -12.57 13.73 -7.49
CA LYS A 77 -11.21 13.59 -8.00
C LYS A 77 -10.19 14.21 -7.03
N LYS A 78 -10.51 15.37 -6.45
CA LYS A 78 -9.67 16.04 -5.44
C LYS A 78 -9.52 15.25 -4.14
N GLU A 79 -10.59 14.58 -3.70
CA GLU A 79 -10.54 13.72 -2.50
C GLU A 79 -9.68 12.47 -2.73
N VAL A 80 -9.66 11.94 -3.95
CA VAL A 80 -8.80 10.81 -4.31
C VAL A 80 -7.34 11.26 -4.52
N GLU A 81 -7.10 12.38 -5.22
CA GLU A 81 -5.75 12.95 -5.44
C GLU A 81 -5.01 13.25 -4.14
N ALA A 82 -5.72 13.68 -3.10
CA ALA A 82 -5.14 13.95 -1.79
C ALA A 82 -4.63 12.68 -1.07
N VAL A 83 -4.91 11.49 -1.61
CA VAL A 83 -4.68 10.20 -0.96
C VAL A 83 -3.86 9.27 -1.86
N LEU A 84 -4.05 9.34 -3.19
CA LEU A 84 -3.51 8.40 -4.18
C LEU A 84 -3.19 9.07 -5.51
N MET A 85 -2.23 8.49 -6.24
CA MET A 85 -2.03 8.78 -7.66
C MET A 85 -3.22 8.26 -8.47
N GLN A 86 -3.71 9.07 -9.41
CA GLN A 86 -4.98 8.82 -10.12
C GLN A 86 -4.94 7.65 -11.08
N ASP A 87 -3.75 7.36 -11.60
CA ASP A 87 -3.46 6.31 -12.57
C ASP A 87 -3.83 4.91 -12.06
N LYS A 88 -3.92 4.73 -10.75
CA LYS A 88 -4.33 3.46 -10.13
C LYS A 88 -5.81 3.36 -9.80
N LEU A 89 -6.63 4.39 -10.03
CA LEU A 89 -8.07 4.36 -9.73
C LEU A 89 -8.88 3.98 -10.98
N VAL A 90 -9.69 2.94 -10.86
CA VAL A 90 -10.64 2.52 -11.89
C VAL A 90 -12.03 2.26 -11.32
N PHE A 91 -13.05 2.34 -12.16
CA PHE A 91 -14.42 1.92 -11.83
C PHE A 91 -14.79 0.68 -12.65
N ARG A 92 -15.18 -0.40 -11.99
CA ARG A 92 -15.75 -1.57 -12.69
C ARG A 92 -17.25 -1.39 -12.85
N GLN A 93 -17.75 -1.43 -14.08
CA GLN A 93 -19.18 -1.37 -14.35
C GLN A 93 -19.83 -2.74 -14.09
N GLU A 94 -20.84 -2.77 -13.24
CA GLU A 94 -21.60 -3.96 -12.84
C GLU A 94 -23.10 -3.66 -12.96
N GLY A 95 -23.68 -3.91 -14.14
CA GLY A 95 -25.06 -3.51 -14.44
C GLY A 95 -25.24 -1.99 -14.35
N ASN A 96 -26.03 -1.52 -13.38
CA ASN A 96 -26.32 -0.11 -13.12
C ASN A 96 -25.46 0.50 -11.99
N GLN A 97 -24.42 -0.20 -11.56
CA GLN A 97 -23.53 0.26 -10.50
C GLN A 97 -22.08 0.29 -10.97
N TYR A 98 -21.28 1.09 -10.29
CA TYR A 98 -19.85 1.22 -10.49
C TYR A 98 -19.14 0.89 -9.19
N ARG A 99 -18.27 -0.13 -9.24
CA ARG A 99 -17.40 -0.49 -8.12
C ARG A 99 -16.09 0.28 -8.23
N CYS A 100 -15.82 1.11 -7.23
CA CYS A 100 -14.58 1.89 -7.11
C CYS A 100 -13.44 0.97 -6.68
N LEU A 101 -12.36 0.94 -7.45
CA LEU A 101 -11.21 0.06 -7.23
C LEU A 101 -9.90 0.83 -7.39
N VAL A 102 -8.94 0.55 -6.52
CA VAL A 102 -7.56 1.05 -6.63
C VAL A 102 -6.60 -0.13 -6.78
N GLY A 103 -5.72 -0.07 -7.77
CA GLY A 103 -4.73 -1.10 -8.07
C GLY A 103 -4.77 -1.57 -9.53
N PRO A 104 -4.47 -2.86 -9.80
CA PRO A 104 -4.16 -3.92 -8.82
C PRO A 104 -2.74 -3.75 -8.25
N PHE A 105 -2.55 -4.21 -7.01
CA PHE A 105 -1.27 -4.22 -6.30
C PHE A 105 -0.66 -5.62 -6.28
N GLU A 106 0.65 -5.72 -6.45
CA GLU A 106 1.36 -7.00 -6.46
C GLU A 106 1.59 -7.58 -5.07
N ARG A 107 1.45 -6.74 -4.03
CA ARG A 107 1.67 -7.11 -2.64
C ARG A 107 0.48 -6.74 -1.77
N TYR A 108 0.02 -7.66 -0.94
CA TYR A 108 -1.04 -7.42 0.04
C TYR A 108 -0.66 -6.25 0.95
N SER A 109 0.62 -6.18 1.34
CA SER A 109 1.16 -5.08 2.15
C SER A 109 0.95 -3.72 1.51
N GLU A 110 1.01 -3.59 0.17
CA GLU A 110 0.78 -2.32 -0.56
C GLU A 110 -0.72 -1.97 -0.61
N ALA A 111 -1.57 -2.95 -0.88
CA ALA A 111 -3.02 -2.78 -0.82
C ALA A 111 -3.52 -2.40 0.59
N GLU A 112 -2.85 -2.91 1.63
CA GLU A 112 -3.18 -2.58 3.03
C GLU A 112 -2.91 -1.10 3.36
N ILE A 113 -1.79 -0.55 2.88
CA ILE A 113 -1.45 0.89 2.99
C ILE A 113 -2.57 1.72 2.39
N VAL A 114 -2.88 1.44 1.12
CA VAL A 114 -3.80 2.25 0.34
C VAL A 114 -5.19 2.22 0.98
N LYS A 115 -5.65 1.04 1.39
CA LYS A 115 -6.90 0.89 2.14
C LYS A 115 -6.90 1.72 3.44
N ASP A 116 -5.82 1.71 4.22
CA ASP A 116 -5.78 2.44 5.50
C ASP A 116 -5.69 3.96 5.32
N VAL A 117 -4.93 4.47 4.34
CA VAL A 117 -4.90 5.91 4.02
C VAL A 117 -6.27 6.36 3.49
N MET A 118 -6.91 5.58 2.61
CA MET A 118 -8.26 5.87 2.12
C MET A 118 -9.25 6.00 3.28
N LYS A 119 -9.24 5.07 4.24
CA LYS A 119 -10.15 5.08 5.39
C LYS A 119 -10.02 6.31 6.30
N GLN A 120 -8.94 7.08 6.21
CA GLN A 120 -8.82 8.37 6.93
C GLN A 120 -9.81 9.42 6.40
N ARG A 121 -10.27 9.27 5.16
CA ARG A 121 -11.36 10.08 4.60
C ARG A 121 -12.69 9.37 4.84
N LYS A 122 -13.67 10.10 5.35
CA LYS A 122 -15.00 9.56 5.66
C LYS A 122 -15.65 8.88 4.44
N VAL A 123 -15.38 9.40 3.24
CA VAL A 123 -15.94 8.88 1.98
C VAL A 123 -15.45 7.46 1.64
N PHE A 124 -14.31 7.02 2.17
CA PHE A 124 -13.78 5.66 1.97
C PHE A 124 -13.75 4.81 3.25
N ALA A 125 -14.55 5.16 4.26
CA ALA A 125 -14.55 4.46 5.55
C ALA A 125 -14.82 2.94 5.41
N SER A 126 -15.54 2.54 4.36
CA SER A 126 -15.85 1.14 4.05
C SER A 126 -14.80 0.44 3.17
N ALA A 127 -13.63 1.04 2.91
CA ALA A 127 -12.64 0.45 2.01
C ALA A 127 -12.07 -0.87 2.55
N PHE A 128 -11.89 -1.84 1.66
CA PHE A 128 -11.34 -3.16 1.97
C PHE A 128 -10.57 -3.75 0.79
N ILE A 129 -9.77 -4.79 1.06
CA ILE A 129 -8.93 -5.44 0.04
C ILE A 129 -9.64 -6.64 -0.55
N ARG A 130 -9.49 -6.84 -1.86
CA ARG A 130 -9.87 -8.03 -2.60
C ARG A 130 -8.65 -8.76 -3.15
N ASP A 131 -8.76 -10.08 -3.30
CA ASP A 131 -7.71 -10.97 -3.79
C ASP A 131 -8.21 -11.74 -5.01
N ILE A 132 -7.57 -11.53 -6.17
CA ILE A 132 -7.95 -12.15 -7.45
C ILE A 132 -7.78 -13.68 -7.41
N SER A 133 -6.90 -14.22 -6.56
CA SER A 133 -6.72 -15.68 -6.43
C SER A 133 -7.92 -16.38 -5.80
N GLN A 134 -8.80 -15.63 -5.12
CA GLN A 134 -10.00 -16.17 -4.49
C GLN A 134 -11.24 -15.88 -5.33
N PRO A 135 -12.09 -16.89 -5.61
CA PRO A 135 -13.27 -16.71 -6.44
C PRO A 135 -14.27 -15.75 -5.81
N GLU A 136 -14.80 -14.83 -6.62
CA GLU A 136 -15.86 -13.89 -6.22
C GLU A 136 -17.09 -14.65 -5.72
N LYS A 137 -17.32 -14.70 -4.41
CA LYS A 137 -18.61 -15.14 -3.86
C LYS A 137 -19.61 -14.00 -3.96
N ALA A 138 -20.68 -14.21 -4.74
CA ALA A 138 -21.82 -13.31 -4.84
C ALA A 138 -22.50 -13.17 -3.47
N THR A 139 -22.06 -12.20 -2.67
CA THR A 139 -22.74 -11.84 -1.43
C THR A 139 -23.62 -10.65 -1.76
N LYS A 140 -24.95 -10.87 -1.77
CA LYS A 140 -25.95 -9.80 -1.82
C LYS A 140 -25.57 -8.73 -0.79
N LEU A 141 -25.59 -7.47 -1.20
CA LEU A 141 -25.40 -6.32 -0.32
C LEU A 141 -26.35 -6.43 0.88
N SER A 142 -25.83 -6.80 2.05
CA SER A 142 -26.57 -6.63 3.29
C SER A 142 -26.51 -5.15 3.65
N GLN A 143 -27.66 -4.51 3.51
CA GLN A 143 -27.98 -3.24 4.12
C GLN A 143 -27.61 -3.23 5.62
N SER A 144 -27.25 -2.04 6.07
CA SER A 144 -27.32 -1.54 7.44
C SER A 144 -28.19 -2.40 8.38
N SER A 145 -27.58 -2.95 9.43
CA SER A 145 -28.31 -3.27 10.66
C SER A 145 -27.72 -2.46 11.81
N LYS A 146 -28.62 -1.66 12.38
CA LYS A 146 -28.50 -0.82 13.57
C LYS A 146 -27.85 -1.58 14.75
N PRO A 147 -27.07 -0.92 15.62
CA PRO A 147 -26.27 -1.58 16.65
C PRO A 147 -27.15 -2.21 17.73
N LYS A 148 -27.00 -3.52 17.94
CA LYS A 148 -27.50 -4.19 19.14
C LYS A 148 -26.42 -4.10 20.22
N LYS A 149 -26.70 -3.28 21.23
CA LYS A 149 -25.95 -3.19 22.49
C LYS A 149 -25.70 -4.59 23.03
N THR A 150 -24.45 -4.98 23.14
CA THR A 150 -24.03 -6.05 24.05
C THR A 150 -22.78 -5.58 24.77
N ALA A 151 -22.77 -5.81 26.07
CA ALA A 151 -21.97 -5.10 27.06
C ALA A 151 -20.47 -5.10 26.79
N VAL A 152 -19.88 -3.93 26.97
CA VAL A 152 -18.44 -3.70 27.09
C VAL A 152 -17.94 -4.47 28.31
N VAL A 153 -17.18 -5.55 28.09
CA VAL A 153 -16.21 -5.99 29.08
C VAL A 153 -15.06 -4.98 29.02
N LYS A 154 -14.97 -4.15 30.06
CA LYS A 154 -13.87 -3.22 30.32
C LYS A 154 -12.54 -4.00 30.28
N ALA A 155 -11.78 -3.86 29.19
CA ALA A 155 -10.34 -3.97 29.26
C ALA A 155 -9.82 -2.69 29.92
N SER A 156 -9.36 -2.83 31.16
CA SER A 156 -8.71 -1.80 31.96
C SER A 156 -7.57 -1.14 31.19
N LYS A 157 -7.56 0.20 31.15
CA LYS A 157 -6.41 1.01 30.71
C LYS A 157 -5.17 0.59 31.53
N PRO A 158 -4.02 0.25 30.92
CA PRO A 158 -2.77 0.22 31.64
C PRO A 158 -2.36 1.64 32.02
N ALA A 159 -1.86 1.81 33.23
CA ALA A 159 -1.25 3.05 33.71
C ALA A 159 -0.07 3.46 32.80
N LYS A 160 0.14 4.77 32.62
CA LYS A 160 1.27 5.35 31.89
C LYS A 160 2.58 4.97 32.57
N THR A 161 3.29 3.98 32.05
CA THR A 161 4.71 3.79 32.34
C THR A 161 5.48 4.56 31.26
N GLU A 162 6.34 5.49 31.67
CA GLU A 162 7.22 6.22 30.76
C GLU A 162 8.14 5.23 30.04
N ARG A 163 8.20 5.31 28.71
CA ARG A 163 8.99 4.38 27.91
C ARG A 163 10.48 4.72 28.07
N ARG A 164 11.33 3.70 28.19
CA ARG A 164 12.78 3.89 28.23
C ARG A 164 13.34 4.19 26.84
N TYR A 165 14.40 4.99 26.76
CA TYR A 165 15.05 5.39 25.50
C TYR A 165 16.50 4.90 25.39
N ILE A 166 17.00 4.87 24.16
CA ILE A 166 18.42 4.82 23.81
C ILE A 166 18.78 6.19 23.24
N ASP A 167 19.84 6.81 23.76
CA ASP A 167 20.41 8.03 23.17
C ASP A 167 21.29 7.63 21.99
N VAL A 168 21.04 8.24 20.83
CA VAL A 168 21.72 7.94 19.56
C VAL A 168 22.04 9.26 18.87
N GLY A 169 23.26 9.77 19.10
CA GLY A 169 23.65 11.11 18.66
C GLY A 169 22.77 12.20 19.30
N SER A 170 22.19 13.06 18.48
CA SER A 170 21.20 14.08 18.90
C SER A 170 19.77 13.55 18.98
N LEU A 171 19.54 12.28 18.64
CA LEU A 171 18.23 11.65 18.60
C LEU A 171 18.02 10.67 19.76
N LYS A 172 16.77 10.28 19.99
CA LYS A 172 16.41 9.22 20.92
C LYS A 172 15.62 8.12 20.21
N SER A 173 15.88 6.85 20.53
CA SER A 173 15.07 5.72 20.06
C SER A 173 14.32 5.08 21.23
N PRO A 174 12.99 4.92 21.18
CA PRO A 174 12.27 4.20 22.22
C PRO A 174 12.69 2.73 22.25
N LYS A 175 12.91 2.19 23.45
CA LYS A 175 13.22 0.76 23.64
C LYS A 175 11.93 -0.07 23.50
N PRO A 176 12.01 -1.26 22.87
CA PRO A 176 10.87 -2.15 22.80
C PRO A 176 10.53 -2.72 24.17
N GLU A 177 9.25 -2.82 24.46
CA GLU A 177 8.68 -3.54 25.60
C GLU A 177 8.51 -5.03 25.28
N LEU A 178 8.06 -5.79 26.29
CA LEU A 178 7.84 -7.22 26.16
C LEU A 178 6.80 -7.51 25.05
N ASN A 179 7.13 -8.44 24.16
CA ASN A 179 6.31 -8.85 23.01
C ASN A 179 6.08 -7.78 21.91
N GLU A 180 6.78 -6.64 21.96
CA GLU A 180 6.73 -5.68 20.85
C GLU A 180 7.67 -6.09 19.70
N PRO A 181 7.33 -5.71 18.45
CA PRO A 181 8.22 -5.90 17.31
C PRO A 181 9.55 -5.16 17.52
N ARG A 182 10.64 -5.82 17.15
CA ARG A 182 11.98 -5.30 17.38
C ARG A 182 12.95 -5.71 16.29
N TYR A 183 14.05 -4.98 16.21
CA TYR A 183 15.16 -5.28 15.32
C TYR A 183 16.47 -5.15 16.08
N SER A 184 17.25 -6.23 16.10
CA SER A 184 18.58 -6.21 16.70
C SER A 184 19.59 -5.78 15.64
N ALA A 185 20.29 -4.69 15.89
CA ALA A 185 21.37 -4.23 15.04
C ALA A 185 22.43 -3.51 15.86
N LYS A 186 23.70 -3.81 15.54
CA LYS A 186 24.85 -3.37 16.31
C LYS A 186 24.70 -3.86 17.76
N GLN A 187 24.93 -2.99 18.74
CA GLN A 187 24.78 -3.28 20.16
C GLN A 187 23.36 -2.97 20.71
N ASN A 188 22.45 -2.49 19.86
CA ASN A 188 21.14 -1.99 20.27
C ASN A 188 20.00 -2.88 19.78
N VAL A 189 18.92 -2.87 20.56
CA VAL A 189 17.63 -3.46 20.17
C VAL A 189 16.66 -2.32 19.90
N TRP A 190 16.29 -2.18 18.64
CA TRP A 190 15.49 -1.08 18.12
C TRP A 190 14.03 -1.47 18.14
N TRP A 191 13.17 -0.60 18.68
CA TRP A 191 11.74 -0.80 18.60
C TRP A 191 11.26 -0.60 17.17
N ARG A 192 10.36 -1.49 16.74
CA ARG A 192 9.64 -1.35 15.49
C ARG A 192 8.16 -1.16 15.78
N ALA A 193 7.58 -0.11 15.24
CA ALA A 193 6.24 0.32 15.61
C ALA A 193 5.42 0.71 14.39
N THR A 194 4.10 0.66 14.51
CA THR A 194 3.19 1.33 13.57
C THR A 194 3.38 2.84 13.64
N LEU A 195 2.96 3.58 12.61
CA LEU A 195 3.07 5.05 12.61
C LEU A 195 2.33 5.67 13.80
N ARG A 196 1.18 5.10 14.17
CA ARG A 196 0.37 5.57 15.30
C ARG A 196 1.12 5.39 16.62
N GLU A 197 1.65 4.21 16.86
CA GLU A 197 2.43 3.90 18.06
C GLU A 197 3.69 4.76 18.13
N ALA A 198 4.41 4.92 17.02
CA ALA A 198 5.62 5.72 16.93
C ALA A 198 5.35 7.20 17.27
N ASN A 199 4.31 7.80 16.67
CA ASN A 199 3.90 9.17 16.98
C ASN A 199 3.45 9.34 18.42
N GLN A 200 2.69 8.37 18.95
CA GLN A 200 2.23 8.40 20.32
C GLN A 200 3.42 8.38 21.29
N ALA A 201 4.40 7.49 21.08
CA ALA A 201 5.57 7.38 21.93
C ALA A 201 6.39 8.68 21.93
N CYS A 202 6.78 9.21 20.76
CA CYS A 202 7.59 10.44 20.74
C CYS A 202 6.86 11.64 21.38
N ARG A 203 5.54 11.80 21.14
CA ARG A 203 4.78 12.94 21.68
C ARG A 203 4.53 12.86 23.18
N GLN A 204 4.43 11.66 23.75
CA GLN A 204 4.23 11.50 25.19
C GLN A 204 5.38 12.10 26.00
N ASP A 205 6.58 12.14 25.41
CA ASP A 205 7.80 12.61 26.06
C ASP A 205 8.29 13.95 25.45
N GLY A 206 7.37 14.74 24.88
CA GLY A 206 7.64 16.09 24.39
C GLY A 206 8.45 16.17 23.08
N MET A 207 8.65 15.05 22.39
CA MET A 207 9.37 14.96 21.12
C MET A 207 8.43 14.79 19.92
N LYS A 208 9.00 14.80 18.72
CA LYS A 208 8.33 14.39 17.48
C LYS A 208 9.11 13.24 16.84
N LEU A 209 8.49 12.54 15.88
CA LEU A 209 9.25 11.66 15.01
C LEU A 209 10.33 12.45 14.30
N VAL A 210 11.49 11.84 14.06
CA VAL A 210 12.58 12.46 13.30
C VAL A 210 12.08 12.93 11.93
N SER A 211 12.49 14.12 11.48
CA SER A 211 12.16 14.59 10.13
C SER A 211 12.95 13.86 9.04
N GLU A 212 12.43 13.82 7.83
CA GLU A 212 13.20 13.31 6.69
C GLU A 212 14.50 14.11 6.50
N SER A 213 14.44 15.44 6.64
CA SER A 213 15.62 16.31 6.53
C SER A 213 16.71 15.92 7.52
N THR A 214 16.36 15.69 8.80
CA THR A 214 17.32 15.29 9.82
C THR A 214 17.97 13.95 9.47
N LEU A 215 17.17 12.96 9.04
CA LEU A 215 17.71 11.65 8.63
C LEU A 215 18.63 11.77 7.41
N LYS A 216 18.29 12.59 6.41
CA LYS A 216 19.14 12.84 5.24
C LYS A 216 20.48 13.44 5.64
N THR A 217 20.48 14.46 6.49
CA THR A 217 21.72 15.08 7.00
C THR A 217 22.56 14.07 7.78
N LEU A 218 21.96 13.34 8.74
CA LEU A 218 22.68 12.35 9.55
C LEU A 218 23.23 11.20 8.71
N SER A 219 22.48 10.73 7.71
CA SER A 219 22.89 9.62 6.84
C SER A 219 24.13 9.92 6.00
N SER A 220 24.45 11.22 5.83
CA SER A 220 25.64 11.69 5.11
C SER A 220 26.89 11.76 6.00
N THR A 221 26.77 11.52 7.31
CA THR A 221 27.91 11.54 8.24
C THR A 221 28.67 10.22 8.24
N PRO A 222 30.00 10.21 8.48
CA PRO A 222 30.80 8.98 8.54
C PRO A 222 30.30 7.96 9.56
N ASP A 223 29.76 8.45 10.68
CA ASP A 223 29.31 7.64 11.83
C ASP A 223 27.94 7.00 11.63
N TRP A 224 27.24 7.29 10.52
CA TRP A 224 25.90 6.76 10.27
C TRP A 224 25.88 5.22 10.33
N LYS A 225 26.79 4.57 9.59
CA LYS A 225 26.80 3.11 9.43
C LYS A 225 27.22 2.37 10.70
N SER A 226 27.95 3.02 11.60
CA SER A 226 28.34 2.46 12.90
C SER A 226 27.22 2.66 13.94
N THR A 227 26.46 3.75 13.84
CA THR A 227 25.48 4.17 14.86
C THR A 227 24.06 3.67 14.57
N TYR A 228 23.58 3.77 13.33
CA TYR A 228 22.17 3.57 12.98
C TYR A 228 21.94 2.34 12.09
N PRO A 229 20.81 1.63 12.27
CA PRO A 229 20.35 0.65 11.31
C PRO A 229 20.15 1.25 9.92
N SER A 230 20.63 0.58 8.88
CA SER A 230 20.41 1.02 7.49
C SER A 230 19.58 0.03 6.68
N ARG A 231 19.26 -1.15 7.23
CA ARG A 231 18.58 -2.22 6.49
C ARG A 231 17.05 -2.08 6.46
N LEU A 232 16.49 -1.34 7.41
CA LEU A 232 15.06 -1.13 7.54
C LEU A 232 14.75 0.36 7.48
N PRO A 233 13.59 0.74 6.94
CA PRO A 233 13.16 2.12 6.87
C PRO A 233 12.70 2.64 8.22
N TYR A 234 12.62 3.97 8.32
CA TYR A 234 12.19 4.70 9.50
C TYR A 234 10.82 5.34 9.28
N TRP A 235 10.03 5.46 10.33
CA TRP A 235 8.94 6.44 10.34
C TRP A 235 9.51 7.84 10.49
N VAL A 236 9.08 8.75 9.62
CA VAL A 236 9.43 10.18 9.73
C VAL A 236 8.23 11.05 10.09
N ALA A 237 8.51 12.28 10.55
CA ALA A 237 7.52 13.28 10.93
C ALA A 237 6.45 13.52 9.86
N GLU A 238 6.81 13.39 8.60
CA GLU A 238 5.96 13.54 7.42
C GLU A 238 5.01 12.35 7.20
N MET A 239 4.86 11.48 8.19
CA MET A 239 3.88 10.38 8.22
C MET A 239 4.07 9.36 7.09
N ARG A 240 5.32 9.13 6.72
CA ARG A 240 5.72 8.21 5.66
C ARG A 240 6.94 7.42 6.09
N ALA A 241 7.19 6.33 5.39
CA ALA A 241 8.40 5.56 5.58
C ALA A 241 9.54 6.15 4.76
N PHE A 242 10.71 6.29 5.36
CA PHE A 242 11.89 6.78 4.70
C PHE A 242 12.99 5.71 4.71
N ASP A 243 13.43 5.31 3.52
CA ASP A 243 14.61 4.46 3.36
C ASP A 243 15.84 5.37 3.18
N VAL A 244 16.72 5.34 4.18
CA VAL A 244 17.93 6.17 4.22
C VAL A 244 19.01 5.75 3.22
N VAL A 245 19.01 4.48 2.77
CA VAL A 245 19.99 3.98 1.80
C VAL A 245 19.57 4.39 0.39
N MET A 246 18.28 4.28 0.10
CA MET A 246 17.73 4.67 -1.20
C MET A 246 17.45 6.17 -1.30
N GLY A 247 17.33 6.88 -0.17
CA GLY A 247 16.96 8.29 -0.12
C GLY A 247 15.52 8.57 -0.53
N LEU A 248 14.67 7.53 -0.51
CA LEU A 248 13.30 7.58 -1.04
C LEU A 248 12.27 7.32 0.05
N SER A 249 11.13 8.00 -0.09
CA SER A 249 9.94 7.67 0.68
C SER A 249 9.24 6.48 0.06
N MET A 250 9.07 5.42 0.83
CA MET A 250 8.38 4.22 0.38
C MET A 250 6.89 4.31 0.72
N PRO A 251 5.98 3.84 -0.15
CA PRO A 251 4.63 3.53 0.29
C PRO A 251 4.74 2.32 1.23
N LEU A 252 4.73 2.56 2.55
CA LEU A 252 4.63 1.50 3.56
C LEU A 252 3.36 1.68 4.42
N SER A 253 2.73 0.56 4.79
CA SER A 253 1.50 0.54 5.58
C SER A 253 1.71 1.28 6.87
N LEU A 254 0.75 2.08 7.33
CA LEU A 254 0.81 2.71 8.66
C LEU A 254 0.87 1.67 9.78
N GLU A 255 0.48 0.43 9.49
CA GLU A 255 0.59 -0.74 10.36
C GLU A 255 1.94 -1.48 10.20
N SER A 256 2.82 -1.02 9.31
CA SER A 256 4.18 -1.54 9.20
C SER A 256 4.95 -1.18 10.46
N ALA A 257 5.51 -2.20 11.10
CA ALA A 257 6.44 -1.98 12.19
C ALA A 257 7.76 -1.46 11.61
N LEU A 258 8.02 -0.16 11.68
CA LEU A 258 9.25 0.47 11.18
C LEU A 258 10.09 1.01 12.32
N LEU A 259 11.36 1.31 12.03
CA LEU A 259 12.25 1.87 13.03
C LEU A 259 11.76 3.23 13.50
N VAL A 260 11.89 3.48 14.81
CA VAL A 260 11.45 4.71 15.45
C VAL A 260 12.64 5.50 15.98
N LEU A 261 12.72 6.75 15.54
CA LEU A 261 13.62 7.76 16.07
C LEU A 261 12.78 9.01 16.39
N CYS A 262 13.05 9.60 17.54
CA CYS A 262 12.44 10.82 18.02
C CYS A 262 13.50 11.92 18.06
N GLU A 263 13.10 13.14 17.73
CA GLU A 263 13.90 14.35 17.86
C GLU A 263 13.16 15.40 18.71
N PRO A 264 13.87 16.33 19.39
CA PRO A 264 13.25 17.48 20.04
C PRO A 264 12.39 18.28 19.06
N GLN A 265 11.31 18.90 19.56
CA GLN A 265 10.42 19.71 18.71
C GLN A 265 11.12 20.92 18.10
#